data_AF-A0A1Q7TWT3-F1
#
_entry.id   AF-A0A1Q7TWT3-F1
#
_cell.length_a   1.000
_cell.length_b   1.000
_cell.length_c   1.000
_cell.angle_alpha   90.00
_cell.angle_beta   90.00
_cell.angle_gamma   90.00
#
_symmetry.space_group_name_H-M   'P 1'
#
loop_
_entity.id
_entity.type
_entity.pdbx_description
1 polymer ?
#
loop_
_entity_poly.entity_id
_entity_poly.type
_entity_poly.pdbx_seq_one_letter_code
_entity_poly.pdbx_strand_id
1 'polypeptide(L)' 'MTSAEFKRWLQRQGATFEPAKGGHLWVMLRGRRAILPMHGRRKEMKTGTVQAIKKQLGLQ' A
#
# COMPACT_ATOMS: atom_id res chain seq x y z
N MET A 1 -7.22 8.19 5.66
CA MET A 1 -6.86 7.81 4.26
C MET A 1 -7.39 6.43 3.93
N THR A 2 -7.99 6.27 2.76
CA THR A 2 -8.50 4.99 2.25
C THR A 2 -7.41 4.20 1.53
N SER A 3 -7.62 2.89 1.36
CA SER A 3 -6.72 2.02 0.58
C SER A 3 -6.49 2.53 -0.85
N ALA A 4 -7.52 3.11 -1.46
CA ALA A 4 -7.44 3.67 -2.82
C ALA A 4 -6.60 4.95 -2.88
N GLU A 5 -6.72 5.83 -1.88
CA GLU A 5 -5.88 7.03 -1.76
C GLU A 5 -4.42 6.65 -1.53
N PHE A 6 -4.18 5.67 -0.65
CA PHE A 6 -2.82 5.24 -0.37
C PHE A 6 -2.17 4.56 -1.56
N LYS A 7 -2.93 3.74 -2.32
CA LYS A 7 -2.49 3.19 -3.61
C LYS A 7 -2.05 4.30 -4.57
N ARG A 8 -2.87 5.35 -4.75
CA ARG A 8 -2.53 6.50 -5.63
C ARG A 8 -1.29 7.24 -5.15
N TRP A 9 -1.14 7.40 -3.84
CA TRP A 9 0.04 8.04 -3.26
C TRP A 9 1.31 7.21 -3.54
N LEU A 10 1.25 5.89 -3.33
CA LEU A 10 2.35 4.96 -3.62
C LEU A 10 2.68 4.92 -5.12
N GLN A 11 1.68 4.98 -6.01
CA GLN A 11 1.89 5.10 -7.47
C GLN A 11 2.73 6.34 -7.81
N ARG A 12 2.47 7.49 -7.17
CA ARG A 12 3.27 8.72 -7.37
C ARG A 12 4.71 8.60 -6.88
N GLN A 13 4.98 7.68 -5.94
CA GLN A 13 6.35 7.37 -5.49
C GLN A 13 7.09 6.43 -6.46
N GLY A 14 6.43 5.96 -7.52
CA GLY A 14 6.98 5.00 -8.49
C GLY A 14 6.76 3.53 -8.09
N ALA A 15 5.81 3.25 -7.20
CA ALA A 15 5.51 1.86 -6.83
C ALA A 15 4.69 1.15 -7.91
N THR A 16 4.94 -0.15 -8.11
CA THR A 16 4.15 -1.03 -8.97
C THR A 16 3.32 -1.99 -8.12
N PHE A 17 2.27 -2.57 -8.73
CA PHE A 17 1.26 -3.36 -8.02
C PHE A 17 0.92 -4.66 -8.73
N GLU A 18 0.86 -5.75 -7.97
CA GLU A 18 0.43 -7.06 -8.45
C GLU A 18 -0.67 -7.64 -7.55
N PRO A 19 -1.59 -8.45 -8.07
CA PRO A 19 -2.62 -9.12 -7.25
C PRO A 19 -1.98 -10.03 -6.19
N ALA A 20 -2.51 -9.98 -4.96
CA ALA A 20 -2.19 -10.90 -3.89
C ALA A 20 -3.45 -11.63 -3.40
N LYS A 21 -3.28 -12.57 -2.47
CA LYS A 21 -4.40 -13.35 -1.91
C LYS A 21 -5.41 -12.45 -1.19
N GLY A 22 -6.70 -12.76 -1.33
CA GLY A 22 -7.78 -12.12 -0.57
C GLY A 22 -8.07 -10.66 -0.98
N GLY A 23 -7.77 -10.28 -2.23
CA GLY A 23 -7.99 -8.92 -2.72
C GLY A 23 -6.93 -7.91 -2.31
N HIS A 24 -5.86 -8.34 -1.64
CA HIS A 24 -4.71 -7.50 -1.35
C HIS A 24 -3.87 -7.25 -2.60
N LEU A 25 -2.98 -6.26 -2.54
CA LEU A 25 -2.00 -5.98 -3.59
C LEU A 25 -0.58 -6.14 -3.04
N TRP A 26 0.28 -6.82 -3.78
CA TRP A 26 1.72 -6.65 -3.64
C TRP A 26 2.09 -5.25 -4.13
N VAL A 27 2.91 -4.56 -3.34
CA VAL A 27 3.49 -3.26 -3.69
C VAL A 27 4.99 -3.43 -3.80
N MET A 28 5.55 -3.09 -4.96
CA MET A 28 6.99 -3.13 -5.20
C MET A 28 7.52 -1.71 -5.38
N LEU A 29 8.58 -1.35 -4.67
CA LEU A 29 9.24 -0.05 -4.80
C LEU A 29 10.73 -0.18 -4.53
N ARG A 30 11.57 0.19 -5.51
CA ARG A 30 13.05 0.22 -5.37
C ARG A 30 13.63 -1.08 -4.78
N GLY A 31 13.16 -2.23 -5.26
CA GLY A 31 13.58 -3.56 -4.77
C GLY A 31 12.98 -3.99 -3.42
N ARG A 32 12.14 -3.15 -2.80
CA ARG A 32 11.41 -3.48 -1.57
C ARG A 32 9.98 -3.87 -1.88
N ARG A 33 9.38 -4.68 -1.00
CA ARG A 33 8.02 -5.17 -1.15
C ARG A 33 7.19 -5.00 0.11
N ALA A 34 5.90 -4.74 -0.05
CA ALA A 34 4.91 -4.70 1.02
C ALA A 34 3.56 -5.24 0.54
N ILE A 35 2.67 -5.59 1.48
CA ILE A 35 1.29 -5.97 1.17
C ILE A 35 0.36 -4.79 1.51
N LEU A 36 -0.40 -4.33 0.51
CA LEU A 36 -1.45 -3.33 0.65
C LEU A 36 -2.81 -4.02 0.77
N PRO A 37 -3.48 -3.96 1.93
CA PRO A 37 -4.85 -4.42 2.04
C PRO A 37 -5.79 -3.47 1.28
N MET A 38 -6.69 -4.04 0.48
CA MET A 38 -7.71 -3.28 -0.25
C MET A 38 -9.06 -3.42 0.46
N HIS A 39 -9.23 -2.72 1.57
CA HIS A 39 -10.52 -2.67 2.26
C HIS A 39 -11.52 -1.80 1.48
N GLY A 40 -12.82 -2.00 1.75
CA GLY A 40 -13.91 -1.34 1.04
C GLY A 40 -13.72 0.18 0.86
N ARG A 41 -14.21 0.70 -0.27
CA ARG A 41 -13.91 2.04 -0.83
C ARG A 41 -14.11 3.22 0.12
N ARG A 42 -14.91 3.06 1.18
CA ARG A 42 -15.25 4.09 2.18
C ARG A 42 -14.55 3.90 3.54
N LYS A 43 -13.81 2.81 3.73
CA LYS A 43 -13.17 2.49 5.00
C LYS A 43 -11.76 3.05 5.06
N GLU A 44 -11.47 3.75 6.14
CA GLU A 44 -10.12 4.25 6.40
C GLU A 44 -9.16 3.13 6.81
N MET A 45 -7.90 3.28 6.40
CA MET A 45 -6.81 2.45 6.88
C MET A 45 -6.38 2.91 8.27
N LYS A 46 -6.03 1.95 9.13
CA LYS A 46 -5.39 2.26 10.40
C LYS A 46 -4.04 2.93 10.15
N THR A 47 -3.76 4.01 10.86
CA THR A 47 -2.50 4.77 10.75
C THR A 47 -1.27 3.87 10.90
N GLY A 48 -1.29 2.93 11.87
CA GLY A 48 -0.19 1.98 12.07
C GLY A 48 0.11 1.11 10.84
N THR A 49 -0.91 0.71 10.09
CA THR A 49 -0.74 -0.08 8.85
C THR A 49 -0.08 0.74 7.75
N VAL A 50 -0.50 1.99 7.59
CA VAL A 50 0.11 2.91 6.61
C VAL A 50 1.59 3.12 6.92
N GLN A 51 1.92 3.40 8.17
CA GLN A 51 3.30 3.62 8.59
C GLN A 51 4.16 2.35 8.45
N ALA A 52 3.61 1.18 8.78
CA ALA A 52 4.32 -0.09 8.57
C ALA A 52 4.65 -0.33 7.10
N ILE A 53 3.71 -0.06 6.18
CA ILE A 53 3.94 -0.20 4.73
C ILE A 53 4.99 0.78 4.25
N LYS A 54 4.94 2.06 4.67
CA LYS A 54 5.98 3.05 4.31
C LYS A 54 7.36 2.61 4.78
N LYS A 55 7.48 2.12 6.01
CA LYS A 55 8.73 1.61 6.56
C LYS A 55 9.27 0.43 5.76
N GLN A 56 8.40 -0.54 5.43
CA GLN A 56 8.75 -1.69 4.57
C GLN A 56 9.24 -1.26 3.19
N LEU A 57 8.63 -0.22 2.61
CA LEU A 57 8.99 0.32 1.29
C LEU A 57 10.14 1.35 1.34
N GLY A 58 10.66 1.68 2.53
CA GLY A 58 11.76 2.65 2.68
C GLY A 58 11.36 4.11 2.47
N LEU A 59 10.09 4.43 2.72
CA LEU A 59 9.50 5.77 2.57
C LEU A 59 9.35 6.50 3.91
N GLN A 60 10.19 6.15 4.90
CA GLN A 60 10.13 6.45 6.36
C GLN A 60 9.44 5.38 7.20
#